data_AF-A0A1A3EJI5-F1
#
_entry.id   AF-A0A1A3EJI5-F1
#
_cell.length_a   1.000
_cell.length_b   1.000
_cell.length_c   1.000
_cell.angle_alpha   90.00
_cell.angle_beta   90.00
_cell.angle_gamma   90.00
#
_symmetry.space_group_name_H-M   'P 1'
#
loop_
_entity.id
_entity.type
_entity.pdbx_description
1 polymer ?
#
loop_
_entity_poly.entity_id
_entity_poly.type
_entity_poly.pdbx_seq_one_letter_code
_entity_poly.pdbx_strand_id
1 'polypeptide(L)'
;MLRLKWLAWLAVDVIGVLVFCAAGRRSHDEGLNVTGIAVTAWPFLTGTAIGWLASRGWRQPIAVVPTGVVVWLSTVVVGMLLRKASSA
;
A
#
# COMPACT_ATOMS: atom_id res chain seq x y z
N MET A 1 1.03 -25.99 -0.75
CA MET A 1 0.60 -25.07 0.34
C MET A 1 1.44 -23.78 0.45
N LEU A 2 2.65 -23.68 -0.14
CA LEU A 2 3.43 -22.43 -0.13
C LEU A 2 2.86 -21.32 -1.06
N ARG A 3 2.15 -21.71 -2.13
CA ARG A 3 1.68 -20.80 -3.20
C ARG A 3 0.62 -19.77 -2.79
N LEU A 4 -0.10 -19.94 -1.67
CA LEU A 4 -1.10 -18.95 -1.21
C LEU A 4 -0.61 -18.08 -0.04
N LYS A 5 0.50 -18.44 0.62
CA LYS A 5 0.95 -17.69 1.81
C LYS A 5 1.29 -16.23 1.50
N TRP A 6 1.86 -15.96 0.33
CA TRP A 6 2.18 -14.60 -0.06
C TRP A 6 0.93 -13.74 -0.33
N LEU A 7 -0.20 -14.34 -0.72
CA LEU A 7 -1.46 -13.61 -0.88
C LEU A 7 -1.96 -13.08 0.47
N ALA A 8 -1.80 -13.87 1.54
CA ALA A 8 -2.16 -13.43 2.88
C ALA A 8 -1.32 -12.21 3.31
N TRP A 9 -0.01 -12.23 3.05
CA TRP A 9 0.87 -11.11 3.37
C TRP A 9 0.63 -9.87 2.49
N LEU A 10 0.36 -10.06 1.20
CA LEU A 10 -0.07 -8.97 0.33
C LEU A 10 -1.39 -8.35 0.83
N ALA A 11 -2.35 -9.17 1.28
CA ALA A 11 -3.59 -8.68 1.86
C ALA A 11 -3.34 -7.87 3.14
N VAL A 12 -2.39 -8.27 3.99
CA VAL A 12 -1.98 -7.49 5.17
C VAL A 12 -1.46 -6.11 4.76
N ASP A 13 -0.60 -6.02 3.74
CA ASP A 13 -0.11 -4.73 3.24
C ASP A 13 -1.26 -3.86 2.67
N VAL A 14 -2.17 -4.46 1.90
CA VAL A 14 -3.36 -3.77 1.37
C VAL A 14 -4.22 -3.23 2.50
N ILE A 15 -4.51 -4.04 3.52
CA ILE A 15 -5.28 -3.63 4.70
C ILE A 15 -4.54 -2.51 5.44
N GLY A 16 -3.21 -2.62 5.61
CA GLY A 16 -2.38 -1.59 6.24
C GLY A 16 -2.49 -0.23 5.52
N VAL A 17 -2.43 -0.24 4.18
CA VAL A 17 -2.63 0.97 3.37
C VAL A 17 -4.04 1.53 3.52
N LEU A 18 -5.08 0.69 3.47
CA LEU A 18 -6.46 1.15 3.64
C LEU A 18 -6.70 1.76 5.03
N VAL A 19 -6.15 1.15 6.08
CA VAL A 19 -6.21 1.68 7.46
C VAL A 19 -5.46 3.01 7.54
N PHE A 20 -4.27 3.11 6.96
CA PHE A 20 -3.50 4.37 6.90
C PHE A 20 -4.30 5.47 6.20
N CYS A 21 -4.91 5.19 5.05
CA CYS A 21 -5.70 6.16 4.31
C CYS A 21 -6.98 6.56 5.06
N ALA A 22 -7.70 5.61 5.67
CA ALA A 22 -8.88 5.91 6.47
C ALA A 22 -8.53 6.75 7.71
N ALA A 23 -7.44 6.41 8.41
CA ALA A 23 -6.94 7.19 9.54
C ALA A 23 -6.52 8.60 9.11
N GLY A 24 -5.77 8.72 8.02
CA GLY A 24 -5.35 10.01 7.47
C GLY A 24 -6.54 10.91 7.13
N ARG A 25 -7.54 10.38 6.42
CA ARG A 25 -8.80 11.11 6.14
C ARG A 25 -9.47 11.59 7.41
N ARG A 26 -9.61 10.73 8.40
CA ARG A 26 -10.22 11.09 9.69
C ARG A 26 -9.42 12.15 10.44
N SER A 27 -8.09 12.12 10.37
CA SER A 27 -7.22 13.15 10.96
C SER A 27 -7.32 14.51 10.27
N HIS A 28 -7.70 14.54 8.99
CA HIS A 28 -7.96 15.76 8.23
C HIS A 28 -9.44 16.18 8.25
N ASP A 29 -10.25 15.61 9.17
CA ASP A 29 -11.71 15.80 9.26
C ASP A 29 -12.47 15.50 7.96
N GLU A 30 -11.89 14.66 7.10
CA GLU A 30 -12.54 14.20 5.89
C GLU A 30 -13.48 13.02 6.17
N GLY A 31 -14.60 12.94 5.43
CA GLY A 31 -15.58 11.87 5.60
C GLY A 31 -15.04 10.47 5.27
N LEU A 32 -15.46 9.47 6.05
CA LEU A 32 -15.16 8.04 5.84
C LEU A 32 -16.19 7.37 4.92
N ASN A 33 -16.20 7.77 3.65
CA ASN A 33 -16.98 7.08 2.62
C ASN A 33 -16.07 6.21 1.73
N VAL A 34 -16.63 5.17 1.15
CA VAL A 34 -15.90 4.16 0.35
C VAL A 34 -15.15 4.82 -0.81
N THR A 35 -15.79 5.74 -1.53
CA THR A 35 -15.21 6.44 -2.67
C THR A 35 -14.01 7.30 -2.25
N GLY A 36 -14.12 8.05 -1.17
CA GLY A 36 -13.06 8.91 -0.65
C GLY A 36 -11.85 8.10 -0.19
N ILE A 37 -12.09 6.98 0.50
CA ILE A 37 -11.00 6.05 0.86
C ILE A 37 -10.34 5.47 -0.39
N ALA A 38 -11.13 5.05 -1.40
CA ALA A 38 -10.58 4.52 -2.65
C ALA A 38 -9.74 5.56 -3.41
N VAL A 39 -10.21 6.81 -3.50
CA VAL A 39 -9.48 7.93 -4.10
C VAL A 39 -8.17 8.20 -3.36
N THR A 40 -8.20 8.24 -2.02
CA THR A 40 -6.99 8.45 -1.22
C THR A 40 -6.03 7.26 -1.30
N ALA A 41 -6.53 6.03 -1.41
CA ALA A 41 -5.71 4.81 -1.30
C ALA A 41 -5.06 4.35 -2.61
N TRP A 42 -5.70 4.55 -3.76
CA TRP A 42 -5.17 4.01 -5.03
C TRP A 42 -3.72 4.41 -5.34
N PRO A 43 -3.24 5.65 -5.06
CA PRO A 43 -1.84 6.03 -5.32
C PRO A 43 -0.87 5.17 -4.51
N PHE A 44 -1.17 4.95 -3.23
CA PHE A 44 -0.35 4.17 -2.31
C PHE A 44 -0.42 2.69 -2.62
N LEU A 45 -1.60 2.17 -2.98
CA LEU A 45 -1.77 0.78 -3.42
C LEU A 45 -0.98 0.50 -4.71
N THR A 46 -0.91 1.46 -5.65
CA THR A 46 -0.02 1.36 -6.82
C THR A 46 1.45 1.26 -6.39
N GLY A 47 1.88 2.09 -5.45
CA GLY A 47 3.23 2.00 -4.88
C GLY A 47 3.52 0.67 -4.19
N THR A 48 2.56 0.13 -3.42
CA THR A 48 2.66 -1.19 -2.79
C THR A 48 2.81 -2.30 -3.84
N ALA A 49 2.01 -2.26 -4.91
CA ALA A 49 2.09 -3.23 -6.00
C ALA A 49 3.47 -3.20 -6.69
N ILE A 50 4.00 -2.00 -6.97
CA ILE A 50 5.35 -1.84 -7.54
C ILE A 50 6.42 -2.39 -6.59
N GLY A 51 6.33 -2.11 -5.30
CA GLY A 51 7.27 -2.62 -4.30
C GLY A 51 7.27 -4.14 -4.19
N TRP A 52 6.09 -4.77 -4.28
CA TRP A 52 5.97 -6.23 -4.30
C TRP A 52 6.62 -6.85 -5.54
N LEU A 53 6.43 -6.22 -6.71
CA LEU A 53 7.06 -6.64 -7.97
C LEU A 53 8.58 -6.48 -7.91
N ALA A 54 9.06 -5.31 -7.47
CA ALA A 54 10.49 -4.97 -7.41
C ALA A 54 11.25 -5.87 -6.43
N SER A 55 10.68 -6.15 -5.26
CA SER A 55 11.28 -7.03 -4.26
C SER A 55 11.09 -8.52 -4.55
N ARG A 56 10.21 -8.87 -5.50
CA ARG A 56 9.69 -10.23 -5.70
C ARG A 56 9.12 -10.79 -4.39
N GLY A 57 8.27 -10.01 -3.72
CA GLY A 57 7.76 -10.28 -2.37
C GLY A 57 7.14 -11.67 -2.18
N TRP A 58 6.64 -12.30 -3.26
CA TRP A 58 6.15 -13.69 -3.22
C TRP A 58 7.23 -14.74 -2.89
N ARG A 59 8.52 -14.42 -3.00
CA ARG A 59 9.62 -15.31 -2.63
C ARG A 59 9.97 -15.25 -1.14
N GLN A 60 9.88 -14.06 -0.53
CA GLN A 60 10.26 -13.82 0.87
C GLN A 60 9.30 -12.80 1.52
N PRO A 61 8.00 -13.12 1.69
CA PRO A 61 6.97 -12.13 2.02
C PRO A 61 7.08 -11.52 3.43
N ILE A 62 7.84 -12.16 4.33
CA ILE A 62 8.03 -11.70 5.72
C ILE A 62 9.42 -11.10 5.96
N ALA A 63 10.26 -11.02 4.93
CA ALA A 63 11.60 -10.46 5.08
C ALA A 63 11.52 -8.94 5.26
N VAL A 64 12.05 -8.44 6.38
CA VAL A 64 12.15 -6.99 6.62
C VAL A 64 13.02 -6.34 5.52
N VAL A 65 14.16 -6.95 5.21
CA VAL A 65 15.04 -6.57 4.10
C VAL A 65 15.22 -7.78 3.16
N PRO A 66 15.03 -7.64 1.84
CA PRO A 66 14.69 -6.39 1.15
C PRO A 66 13.18 -6.11 1.06
N THR A 67 12.30 -7.10 1.28
CA THR A 67 10.87 -6.99 0.92
C THR A 67 10.14 -5.87 1.65
N GLY A 68 10.17 -5.83 2.98
CA GLY A 68 9.51 -4.79 3.76
C GLY A 68 9.99 -3.38 3.41
N VAL A 69 11.31 -3.18 3.36
CA VAL A 69 11.91 -1.87 3.03
C VAL A 69 11.55 -1.41 1.61
N VAL A 70 11.65 -2.29 0.61
CA VAL A 70 11.34 -1.93 -0.78
C VAL A 70 9.85 -1.64 -0.95
N VAL A 71 8.97 -2.44 -0.34
CA VAL A 71 7.52 -2.20 -0.37
C VAL A 71 7.20 -0.86 0.29
N TRP A 72 7.67 -0.62 1.51
CA TRP A 72 7.41 0.62 2.24
C TRP A 72 7.88 1.86 1.48
N LEU A 73 9.12 1.89 1.00
CA LEU A 73 9.65 3.02 0.25
C LEU A 73 8.88 3.22 -1.06
N SER A 74 8.52 2.15 -1.77
CA SER A 74 7.74 2.24 -3.00
C SER A 74 6.34 2.79 -2.73
N THR A 75 5.65 2.29 -1.71
CA THR A 75 4.33 2.78 -1.27
C THR A 75 4.35 4.27 -0.98
N VAL A 76 5.35 4.76 -0.23
CA VAL A 76 5.45 6.18 0.14
C VAL A 76 5.84 7.05 -1.06
N VAL A 77 6.91 6.70 -1.77
CA VAL A 77 7.45 7.53 -2.85
C VAL A 77 6.48 7.58 -4.02
N VAL A 78 6.06 6.42 -4.53
CA VAL A 78 5.11 6.38 -5.66
C VAL A 78 3.76 6.94 -5.22
N GLY A 79 3.29 6.61 -4.02
CA GLY A 79 2.02 7.11 -3.49
C GLY A 79 1.97 8.63 -3.44
N MET A 80 3.00 9.28 -2.90
CA MET A 80 3.06 10.75 -2.83
C MET A 80 3.20 11.39 -4.21
N LEU A 81 3.99 10.79 -5.11
CA LEU A 81 4.12 11.30 -6.48
C LEU A 81 2.81 11.23 -7.25
N LEU A 82 2.13 10.08 -7.21
CA LEU A 82 0.83 9.90 -7.86
C LEU A 82 -0.24 10.77 -7.22
N ARG A 83 -0.27 10.87 -5.89
CA ARG A 83 -1.19 11.77 -5.15
C ARG A 83 -1.04 13.22 -5.62
N LYS A 84 0.21 13.71 -5.70
CA LYS A 84 0.51 15.06 -6.19
C LYS A 84 0.11 15.25 -7.66
N ALA A 85 0.37 14.28 -8.51
CA ALA A 85 0.09 14.37 -9.94
C ALA A 85 -1.42 14.28 -10.27
N SER A 86 -2.18 13.56 -9.46
CA SER A 86 -3.61 13.33 -9.68
C SER A 86 -4.53 14.20 -8.83
N SER A 87 -3.98 14.94 -7.86
CA SER A 87 -4.74 15.66 -6.83
C SER A 87 -5.69 14.76 -6.03
N ALA A 88 -5.32 13.49 -5.87
CA ALA A 88 -6.05 12.50 -5.08
C ALA A 88 -5.87 12.70 -3.56
#